data_AF-A0A7Y9BLB7-F1
#
_entry.id   AF-A0A7Y9BLB7-F1
#
_cell.length_a   1.000
_cell.length_b   1.000
_cell.length_c   1.000
_cell.angle_alpha   90.00
_cell.angle_beta   90.00
_cell.angle_gamma   90.00
#
_symmetry.space_group_name_H-M   'P 1'
#
loop_
_entity.id
_entity.type
_entity.pdbx_description
1 polymer ?
#
loop_
_entity_poly.entity_id
_entity_poly.type
_entity_poly.pdbx_seq_one_letter_code
_entity_poly.pdbx_strand_id
1 'polypeptide(L)'
;MTWADFWALIDTLNGEATQASCRRLAEELGRRSVHDIIGFAELHAEALYRLDQEKFGTLPVADLSDRDGRSFPQSADQFLYTRFAVVAAGQAVWEGVFFDVDKFAPYTSTEYDGEWLLYVPDRAYELATGKQWDRTTRYCFETFSNRDGWPHLRS
;
A
#
# COMPACT_ATOMS: atom_id res chain seq x y z
N MET A 1 -14.82 6.67 8.50
CA MET A 1 -13.56 7.40 8.25
C MET A 1 -13.67 8.16 6.94
N THR A 2 -13.18 9.39 6.87
CA THR A 2 -13.07 10.14 5.60
C THR A 2 -11.66 9.97 4.99
N TRP A 3 -11.49 10.31 3.71
CA TRP A 3 -10.16 10.34 3.08
C TRP A 3 -9.19 11.28 3.79
N ALA A 4 -9.66 12.43 4.29
CA ALA A 4 -8.83 13.37 5.04
C ALA A 4 -8.34 12.75 6.36
N ASP A 5 -9.21 12.02 7.08
CA ASP A 5 -8.81 11.31 8.30
C ASP A 5 -7.80 10.19 8.02
N PHE A 6 -7.98 9.46 6.91
CA PHE A 6 -7.08 8.41 6.47
C PHE A 6 -5.68 8.97 6.16
N TRP A 7 -5.59 10.04 5.37
CA TRP A 7 -4.30 10.65 5.05
C TRP A 7 -3.62 11.27 6.27
N ALA A 8 -4.37 11.89 7.18
CA ALA A 8 -3.81 12.39 8.43
C ALA A 8 -3.18 11.27 9.30
N LEU A 9 -3.73 10.05 9.26
CA LEU A 9 -3.15 8.88 9.91
C LEU A 9 -1.90 8.37 9.17
N ILE A 10 -1.94 8.31 7.84
CA ILE A 10 -0.79 7.93 7.02
C ILE A 10 0.39 8.91 7.20
N ASP A 11 0.12 10.21 7.32
CA ASP A 11 1.16 11.23 7.52
C ASP A 11 2.01 10.98 8.78
N THR A 12 1.49 10.26 9.78
CA THR A 12 2.26 9.86 10.97
C THR A 12 3.43 8.91 10.67
N LEU A 13 3.43 8.29 9.48
CA LEU A 13 4.52 7.46 8.98
C LEU A 13 5.74 8.30 8.56
N ASN A 14 5.56 9.60 8.28
CA ASN A 14 6.59 10.51 7.78
C ASN A 14 7.27 10.02 6.50
N GLY A 15 6.49 9.44 5.59
CA GLY A 15 6.95 9.02 4.27
C GLY A 15 7.38 7.56 4.16
N GLU A 16 7.60 6.86 5.29
CA GLU A 16 8.16 5.50 5.28
C GLU A 16 7.41 4.53 6.21
N ALA A 17 7.14 3.33 5.69
CA ALA A 17 6.46 2.24 6.39
C ALA A 17 7.43 1.32 7.15
N THR A 18 8.29 1.89 7.99
CA THR A 18 9.16 1.10 8.86
C THR A 18 8.35 0.30 9.89
N GLN A 19 8.92 -0.77 10.43
CA GLN A 19 8.31 -1.52 11.52
C GLN A 19 7.91 -0.60 12.71
N ALA A 20 8.75 0.38 13.05
CA ALA A 20 8.51 1.29 14.16
C ALA A 20 7.39 2.29 13.86
N SER A 21 7.34 2.88 12.66
CA SER A 21 6.27 3.82 12.28
C SER A 21 4.92 3.09 12.17
N CYS A 22 4.88 1.94 11.52
CA CYS A 22 3.68 1.10 11.39
C CYS A 22 3.17 0.59 12.74
N ARG A 23 4.06 0.21 13.67
CA ARG A 23 3.66 -0.14 15.04
C ARG A 23 2.98 1.02 15.76
N ARG A 24 3.52 2.24 15.66
CA ARG A 24 2.90 3.43 16.28
C ARG A 24 1.53 3.73 15.68
N LEU A 25 1.40 3.63 14.36
CA LEU A 25 0.11 3.82 13.68
C LEU A 25 -0.91 2.77 14.12
N ALA A 26 -0.51 1.50 14.23
CA ALA A 26 -1.39 0.44 14.74
C ALA A 26 -1.82 0.67 16.19
N GLU A 27 -0.92 1.15 17.06
CA GLU A 27 -1.25 1.53 18.44
C GLU A 27 -2.18 2.75 18.51
N GLU A 28 -2.02 3.73 17.63
CA GLU A 28 -2.94 4.87 17.53
C GLU A 28 -4.34 4.41 17.10
N LEU A 29 -4.42 3.65 16.01
CA LEU A 29 -5.68 3.08 15.52
C LEU A 29 -6.34 2.15 16.54
N GLY A 30 -5.56 1.36 17.27
CA GLY A 30 -6.05 0.43 18.30
C GLY A 30 -6.70 1.12 19.50
N ARG A 31 -6.48 2.43 19.70
CA ARG A 31 -7.18 3.25 20.71
C ARG A 31 -8.48 3.86 20.18
N ARG A 32 -8.75 3.76 18.88
CA ARG A 32 -9.96 4.27 18.23
C ARG A 32 -11.07 3.21 18.24
N SER A 33 -12.24 3.57 17.74
CA SER A 33 -13.35 2.62 17.63
C SER A 33 -13.05 1.53 16.59
N VAL A 34 -13.64 0.34 16.76
CA VAL A 34 -13.57 -0.73 15.74
C VAL A 34 -14.07 -0.25 14.38
N HIS A 35 -15.09 0.62 14.37
CA HIS A 35 -15.58 1.24 13.14
C HIS A 35 -14.52 2.09 12.44
N ASP A 36 -13.66 2.80 13.18
CA ASP A 36 -12.56 3.58 12.59
C ASP A 36 -11.44 2.68 12.07
N ILE A 37 -11.13 1.58 12.76
CA ILE A 37 -10.15 0.59 12.28
C ILE A 37 -10.61 -0.03 10.96
N ILE A 38 -11.88 -0.44 10.88
CA ILE A 38 -12.48 -0.95 9.64
C ILE A 38 -12.47 0.13 8.57
N GLY A 39 -12.86 1.37 8.90
CA GLY A 39 -12.83 2.49 7.96
C GLY A 39 -11.43 2.80 7.41
N PHE A 40 -10.39 2.67 8.23
CA PHE A 40 -9.00 2.75 7.79
C PHE A 40 -8.66 1.62 6.83
N ALA A 41 -9.00 0.38 7.18
CA ALA A 41 -8.75 -0.78 6.32
C ALA A 41 -9.40 -0.65 4.94
N GLU A 42 -10.65 -0.17 4.88
CA GLU A 42 -11.39 0.05 3.62
C GLU A 42 -10.70 1.09 2.73
N LEU A 43 -10.36 2.26 3.28
CA LEU A 43 -9.72 3.33 2.50
C LEU A 43 -8.29 2.96 2.10
N HIS A 44 -7.58 2.24 2.96
CA HIS A 44 -6.25 1.72 2.67
C HIS A 44 -6.28 0.71 1.52
N ALA A 45 -7.20 -0.25 1.57
CA ALA A 45 -7.39 -1.23 0.51
C ALA A 45 -7.82 -0.56 -0.80
N GLU A 46 -8.69 0.45 -0.75
CA GLU A 46 -9.09 1.24 -1.92
C GLU A 46 -7.91 2.01 -2.53
N ALA A 47 -7.06 2.63 -1.71
CA ALA A 47 -5.87 3.34 -2.17
C ALA A 47 -4.90 2.41 -2.92
N LEU A 48 -4.68 1.20 -2.41
CA LEU A 48 -3.83 0.17 -3.01
C LEU A 48 -4.47 -0.42 -4.29
N TYR A 49 -5.77 -0.66 -4.28
CA TYR A 49 -6.52 -1.16 -5.42
C TYR A 49 -6.47 -0.19 -6.59
N ARG A 50 -6.58 1.12 -6.33
CA ARG A 50 -6.44 2.15 -7.38
C ARG A 50 -5.04 2.15 -8.01
N LEU A 51 -4.00 1.84 -7.25
CA LEU A 51 -2.64 1.70 -7.75
C LEU A 51 -2.37 0.35 -8.46
N ASP A 52 -3.26 -0.63 -8.35
CA ASP A 52 -3.14 -1.92 -9.04
C ASP A 52 -3.42 -1.77 -10.54
N GLN A 53 -2.43 -1.29 -11.29
CA GLN A 53 -2.52 -1.05 -12.73
C GLN A 53 -1.27 -1.53 -13.44
N GLU A 54 -1.45 -2.05 -14.65
CA GLU A 54 -0.39 -2.56 -15.52
C GLU A 54 0.74 -1.54 -15.75
N LYS A 55 0.40 -0.26 -15.92
CA LYS A 55 1.38 0.81 -16.13
C LYS A 55 2.37 1.00 -14.97
N PHE A 56 2.00 0.58 -13.75
CA PHE A 56 2.87 0.63 -12.58
C PHE A 56 3.54 -0.72 -12.34
N GLY A 57 2.79 -1.82 -12.46
CA GLY A 57 3.29 -3.18 -12.19
C GLY A 57 4.26 -3.72 -13.25
N THR A 58 4.33 -3.10 -14.42
CA THR A 58 5.29 -3.45 -15.48
C THR A 58 6.58 -2.64 -15.44
N LEU A 59 6.68 -1.64 -14.55
CA LEU A 59 7.94 -0.93 -14.33
C LEU A 59 9.00 -1.92 -13.81
N PRO A 60 10.28 -1.73 -14.15
CA PRO A 60 11.34 -2.53 -13.57
C PRO A 60 11.63 -2.10 -12.13
N VAL A 61 12.26 -2.99 -11.36
CA VAL A 61 12.87 -2.67 -10.07
C VAL A 61 14.07 -1.74 -10.33
N ALA A 62 14.02 -0.52 -9.80
CA ALA A 62 14.89 0.58 -10.23
C ALA A 62 16.39 0.33 -10.01
N ASP A 63 16.74 -0.42 -8.98
CA ASP A 63 18.11 -0.68 -8.52
C ASP A 63 18.59 -2.12 -8.81
N LEU A 64 17.80 -2.92 -9.54
CA LEU A 64 18.15 -4.29 -9.90
C LEU A 64 18.27 -4.48 -11.41
N SER A 65 19.26 -5.29 -11.79
CA SER A 65 19.43 -5.79 -13.15
C SER A 65 19.84 -7.26 -13.10
N ASP A 66 19.49 -8.00 -14.14
CA ASP A 66 19.93 -9.38 -14.28
C ASP A 66 21.44 -9.47 -14.61
N ARG A 67 21.93 -10.71 -14.73
CA ARG A 67 23.36 -10.98 -15.01
C ARG A 67 23.83 -10.43 -16.36
N ASP A 68 22.92 -10.18 -17.28
CA ASP A 68 23.18 -9.65 -18.61
C ASP A 68 22.95 -8.13 -18.68
N GLY A 69 22.66 -7.48 -17.54
CA GLY A 69 22.41 -6.04 -17.43
C GLY A 69 21.03 -5.60 -17.89
N ARG A 70 20.06 -6.52 -18.00
CA ARG A 70 18.66 -6.19 -18.36
C ARG A 70 17.89 -5.80 -17.13
N SER A 71 16.90 -4.92 -17.32
CA SER A 71 16.03 -4.46 -16.24
C SER A 71 15.30 -5.63 -15.57
N PHE A 72 15.32 -5.66 -14.25
CA PHE A 72 14.69 -6.72 -13.48
C PHE A 72 13.18 -6.45 -13.30
N PRO A 73 12.27 -7.36 -13.69
CA PRO A 73 10.83 -7.12 -13.56
C PRO A 73 10.39 -7.19 -12.09
N GLN A 74 9.32 -6.46 -11.75
CA GLN A 74 8.66 -6.61 -10.46
C GLN A 74 7.95 -7.97 -10.36
N SER A 75 8.04 -8.62 -9.20
CA SER A 75 7.13 -9.71 -8.83
C SER A 75 5.79 -9.15 -8.34
N ALA A 76 4.78 -10.02 -8.20
CA ALA A 76 3.48 -9.62 -7.66
C ALA A 76 3.59 -9.07 -6.23
N ASP A 77 4.44 -9.68 -5.39
CA ASP A 77 4.68 -9.25 -4.01
C ASP A 77 5.48 -7.94 -3.96
N GLN A 78 6.52 -7.81 -4.79
CA GLN A 78 7.27 -6.55 -4.88
C GLN A 78 6.35 -5.40 -5.27
N PHE A 79 5.50 -5.61 -6.29
CA PHE A 79 4.55 -4.59 -6.71
C PHE A 79 3.50 -4.28 -5.62
N LEU A 80 3.08 -5.28 -4.84
CA LEU A 80 2.23 -5.05 -3.68
C LEU A 80 2.92 -4.12 -2.67
N TYR A 81 4.16 -4.42 -2.28
CA TYR A 81 4.90 -3.65 -1.28
C TYR A 81 5.28 -2.25 -1.77
N THR A 82 5.61 -2.10 -3.05
CA THR A 82 5.81 -0.80 -3.68
C THR A 82 4.54 0.07 -3.61
N ARG A 83 3.34 -0.50 -3.83
CA ARG A 83 2.09 0.26 -3.67
C ARG A 83 1.87 0.71 -2.23
N PHE A 84 2.22 -0.11 -1.24
CA PHE A 84 2.21 0.32 0.17
C PHE A 84 3.22 1.44 0.43
N ALA A 85 4.43 1.38 -0.15
CA ALA A 85 5.42 2.43 -0.01
C ALA A 85 4.94 3.78 -0.59
N VAL A 86 4.27 3.77 -1.75
CA VAL A 86 3.64 4.96 -2.34
C VAL A 86 2.54 5.52 -1.44
N VAL A 87 1.72 4.67 -0.82
CA VAL A 87 0.73 5.14 0.17
C VAL A 87 1.42 5.74 1.39
N ALA A 88 2.46 5.09 1.93
CA ALA A 88 3.22 5.58 3.08
C ALA A 88 3.91 6.93 2.81
N ALA A 89 4.27 7.20 1.56
CA ALA A 89 4.81 8.48 1.10
C ALA A 89 3.80 9.64 1.17
N GLY A 90 2.51 9.34 1.37
CA GLY A 90 1.46 10.31 1.63
C GLY A 90 0.65 10.71 0.40
N GLN A 91 -0.40 11.49 0.65
CA GLN A 91 -1.43 11.82 -0.34
C GLN A 91 -0.86 12.45 -1.61
N ALA A 92 0.03 13.42 -1.47
CA ALA A 92 0.55 14.18 -2.62
C ALA A 92 1.34 13.28 -3.60
N VAL A 93 2.07 12.30 -3.07
CA VAL A 93 2.78 11.30 -3.89
C VAL A 93 1.77 10.36 -4.53
N TRP A 94 0.87 9.79 -3.74
CA TRP A 94 -0.16 8.87 -4.21
C TRP A 94 -1.03 9.48 -5.34
N GLU A 95 -1.42 10.75 -5.22
CA GLU A 95 -2.13 11.45 -6.30
C GLU A 95 -1.21 11.71 -7.50
N GLY A 96 0.04 12.13 -7.23
CA GLY A 96 1.03 12.48 -8.23
C GLY A 96 1.33 11.36 -9.22
N VAL A 97 1.41 10.10 -8.77
CA VAL A 97 1.74 8.96 -9.63
C VAL A 97 0.68 8.67 -10.69
N PHE A 98 -0.59 9.06 -10.46
CA PHE A 98 -1.63 8.87 -11.47
C PHE A 98 -1.48 9.82 -12.66
N PHE A 99 -0.92 11.02 -12.42
CA PHE A 99 -0.63 12.01 -13.45
C PHE A 99 0.68 11.73 -14.17
N ASP A 100 1.67 11.21 -13.45
CA ASP A 100 3.03 11.00 -13.94
C ASP A 100 3.60 9.70 -13.40
N VAL A 101 3.74 8.71 -14.29
CA VAL A 101 4.21 7.36 -13.95
C VAL A 101 5.65 7.37 -13.42
N ASP A 102 6.46 8.34 -13.83
CA ASP A 102 7.87 8.43 -13.41
C ASP A 102 7.99 8.76 -11.92
N LYS A 103 6.93 9.31 -11.30
CA LYS A 103 6.87 9.50 -9.84
C LYS A 103 6.68 8.20 -9.07
N PHE A 104 6.21 7.14 -9.72
CA PHE A 104 6.09 5.81 -9.11
C PHE A 104 7.44 5.07 -9.14
N ALA A 105 8.23 5.26 -10.20
CA ALA A 105 9.45 4.51 -10.46
C ALA A 105 10.46 4.47 -9.29
N PRO A 106 10.71 5.55 -8.52
CA PRO A 106 11.61 5.47 -7.36
C PRO A 106 11.19 4.43 -6.32
N TYR A 107 9.89 4.23 -6.12
CA TYR A 107 9.34 3.30 -5.13
C TYR A 107 9.46 1.83 -5.55
N THR A 108 9.87 1.54 -6.79
CA THR A 108 10.17 0.16 -7.21
C THR A 108 11.53 -0.32 -6.73
N SER A 109 12.40 0.57 -6.22
CA SER A 109 13.70 0.20 -5.65
C SER A 109 13.55 -0.66 -4.39
N THR A 110 14.51 -1.55 -4.16
CA THR A 110 14.60 -2.38 -2.96
C THR A 110 14.78 -1.61 -1.65
N GLU A 111 15.11 -0.30 -1.71
CA GLU A 111 15.17 0.56 -0.53
C GLU A 111 13.78 0.95 0.00
N TYR A 112 12.75 0.94 -0.85
CA TYR A 112 11.37 1.23 -0.47
C TYR A 112 10.62 -0.07 -0.22
N ASP A 113 10.26 -0.30 1.04
CA ASP A 113 9.46 -1.45 1.44
C ASP A 113 8.24 -0.99 2.25
N GLY A 114 7.07 -1.29 1.72
CA GLY A 114 5.77 -1.00 2.34
C GLY A 114 5.19 -2.16 3.14
N GLU A 115 5.88 -3.31 3.24
CA GLU A 115 5.32 -4.55 3.80
C GLU A 115 4.72 -4.34 5.20
N TRP A 116 5.39 -3.61 6.09
CA TRP A 116 4.88 -3.44 7.47
C TRP A 116 3.52 -2.74 7.55
N LEU A 117 3.17 -1.93 6.56
CA LEU A 117 1.89 -1.21 6.52
C LEU A 117 0.72 -2.17 6.22
N LEU A 118 0.97 -3.29 5.54
CA LEU A 118 -0.02 -4.36 5.28
C LEU A 118 -0.72 -4.84 6.56
N TYR A 119 0.05 -4.99 7.63
CA TYR A 119 -0.39 -5.60 8.88
C TYR A 119 -1.03 -4.61 9.87
N VAL A 120 -0.98 -3.30 9.58
CA VAL A 120 -1.45 -2.25 10.51
C VAL A 120 -2.93 -2.42 10.90
N PRO A 121 -3.88 -2.62 9.97
CA PRO A 121 -5.29 -2.77 10.34
C PRO A 121 -5.56 -3.99 11.24
N ASP A 122 -4.92 -5.13 10.93
CA ASP A 122 -5.10 -6.38 11.67
C ASP A 122 -4.54 -6.24 13.09
N ARG A 123 -3.36 -5.61 13.20
CA ARG A 123 -2.74 -5.34 14.50
C ARG A 123 -3.56 -4.35 15.34
N ALA A 124 -4.09 -3.30 14.72
CA ALA A 124 -4.94 -2.33 15.41
C ALA A 124 -6.23 -2.99 15.92
N TYR A 125 -6.86 -3.85 15.12
CA TYR A 125 -8.05 -4.59 15.51
C TYR A 125 -7.77 -5.54 16.68
N GLU A 126 -6.65 -6.27 16.64
CA GLU A 126 -6.23 -7.15 17.73
C GLU A 126 -5.97 -6.37 19.02
N LEU A 127 -5.31 -5.21 18.94
CA LEU A 127 -5.09 -4.33 20.09
C LEU A 127 -6.41 -3.81 20.69
N ALA A 128 -7.38 -3.46 19.85
CA ALA A 128 -8.66 -2.92 20.30
C ALA A 128 -9.62 -3.97 20.87
N THR A 129 -9.53 -5.22 20.41
CA THR A 129 -10.55 -6.25 20.68
C THR A 129 -10.02 -7.49 21.39
N GLY A 130 -8.70 -7.70 21.41
CA GLY A 130 -8.04 -8.92 21.86
C GLY A 130 -8.26 -10.12 20.94
N LYS A 131 -8.74 -9.92 19.70
CA LYS A 131 -9.04 -10.99 18.74
C LYS A 131 -8.33 -10.74 17.41
N GLN A 132 -7.93 -11.83 16.75
CA GLN A 132 -7.50 -11.74 15.36
C GLN A 132 -8.67 -11.36 14.46
N TRP A 133 -8.36 -10.67 13.37
CA TRP A 133 -9.34 -10.27 12.37
C TRP A 133 -9.19 -11.11 11.12
N ASP A 134 -10.27 -11.78 10.70
CA ASP A 134 -10.40 -12.29 9.33
C ASP A 134 -10.78 -11.13 8.41
N ARG A 135 -9.77 -10.30 8.11
CA ARG A 135 -9.97 -9.00 7.47
C ARG A 135 -10.56 -9.20 6.08
N THR A 136 -11.72 -8.60 5.89
CA THR A 136 -12.37 -8.45 4.59
C THR A 136 -12.64 -6.96 4.37
N THR A 137 -12.39 -6.50 3.16
CA THR A 137 -12.68 -5.13 2.73
C THR A 137 -13.38 -5.18 1.38
N ARG A 138 -14.02 -4.08 0.97
CA ARG A 138 -14.70 -3.99 -0.32
C ARG A 138 -13.76 -4.19 -1.50
N TYR A 139 -12.50 -3.75 -1.37
CA TYR A 139 -11.48 -3.85 -2.40
C TYR A 139 -10.40 -4.85 -1.99
N CYS A 140 -10.08 -5.80 -2.86
CA CYS A 140 -8.95 -6.68 -2.62
C CYS A 140 -7.65 -5.95 -2.99
N PHE A 141 -6.72 -5.80 -2.04
CA PHE A 141 -5.45 -5.09 -2.28
C PHE A 141 -4.41 -5.96 -3.01
N GLU A 142 -4.62 -7.27 -3.10
CA GLU A 142 -3.73 -8.20 -3.81
C GLU A 142 -3.53 -7.78 -5.26
N THR A 143 -2.32 -7.97 -5.77
CA THR A 143 -1.96 -7.64 -7.16
C THR A 143 -2.87 -8.37 -8.15
N PHE A 144 -3.27 -7.68 -9.23
CA PHE A 144 -4.24 -8.13 -10.25
C PHE A 144 -5.72 -8.16 -9.84
N SER A 145 -6.07 -7.67 -8.65
CA SER A 145 -7.46 -7.58 -8.19
C SER A 145 -8.26 -6.51 -8.93
N ASN A 146 -7.62 -5.42 -9.35
CA ASN A 146 -8.23 -4.39 -10.18
C ASN A 146 -8.21 -4.80 -11.65
N ARG A 147 -9.19 -5.62 -12.06
CA ARG A 147 -9.32 -6.09 -13.45
C ARG A 147 -9.36 -4.96 -14.49
N ASP A 148 -9.79 -3.77 -14.10
CA ASP A 148 -9.84 -2.61 -14.97
C ASP A 148 -8.44 -2.00 -15.19
N GLY A 149 -7.56 -2.12 -14.20
CA GLY A 149 -6.14 -1.75 -14.28
C GLY A 149 -5.29 -2.72 -15.10
N TRP A 150 -5.83 -3.89 -15.47
CA TRP A 150 -5.13 -4.94 -16.20
C TRP A 150 -5.92 -5.42 -17.42
N PRO A 151 -5.97 -4.64 -18.52
CA PRO A 151 -6.85 -4.93 -19.67
C PRO A 151 -6.67 -6.32 -20.29
N HIS A 152 -5.45 -6.87 -20.27
CA HIS A 152 -5.17 -8.20 -20.82
C HIS A 152 -5.67 -9.37 -19.95
N LEU A 153 -6.07 -9.10 -18.70
CA LEU A 153 -6.66 -10.10 -17.78
C LEU A 153 -8.19 -10.09 -17.78
N ARG A 154 -8.82 -9.21 -18.58
CA ARG A 154 -10.27 -9.19 -18.77
C ARG A 154 -10.67 -10.32 -19.73
N SER A 155 -11.02 -11.49 -19.19
CA SER A 155 -11.67 -12.58 -19.91
C SER A 155 -13.18 -12.41 -19.96
#